data_AF-F0QWV8-F1
#
_entry.id   AF-F0QWV8-F1
#
_cell.length_a   1.000
_cell.length_b   1.000
_cell.length_c   1.000
_cell.angle_alpha   90.00
_cell.angle_beta   90.00
_cell.angle_gamma   90.00
#
_symmetry.space_group_name_H-M   'P 1'
#
loop_
_entity.id
_entity.type
_entity.pdbx_description
1 polymer ?
#
loop_
_entity_poly.entity_id
_entity_poly.type
_entity_poly.pdbx_seq_one_letter_code
_entity_poly.pdbx_strand_id
1 'polypeptide(L)'
;MTVLDIGFGNAVWVRARVRIYESSRRVSDREYKVINAYIPLPTTIRYFGFRNGAPVKIWLFKDNRYIAYEGNIRRIHKSQYGASLPTTVIENLGLDNKDEIEALIYLELSEKEEAEETDEGKQASE
;
A
#
# COMPACT_ATOMS: atom_id res chain seq x y z
N MET A 1 1.20 6.88 17.00
CA MET A 1 0.16 6.25 17.84
C MET A 1 -0.15 4.90 17.21
N THR A 2 -0.17 3.86 18.03
CA THR A 2 0.38 2.51 17.83
C THR A 2 0.08 1.85 16.48
N VAL A 3 1.11 1.65 15.66
CA VAL A 3 1.07 0.70 14.54
C VAL A 3 1.58 -0.62 15.11
N LEU A 4 0.72 -1.64 15.14
CA LEU A 4 1.13 -2.99 15.52
C LEU A 4 1.60 -3.66 14.23
N ASP A 5 2.92 -3.73 14.05
CA ASP A 5 3.53 -4.32 12.86
C ASP A 5 3.79 -5.79 13.13
N ILE A 6 3.08 -6.66 12.43
CA ILE A 6 3.50 -8.06 12.29
C ILE A 6 3.80 -8.28 10.81
N GLY A 7 5.09 -8.28 10.48
CA GLY A 7 5.57 -8.60 9.15
C GLY A 7 5.81 -10.11 9.03
N PHE A 8 5.24 -10.73 8.01
CA PHE A 8 5.46 -12.14 7.67
C PHE A 8 5.90 -12.21 6.21
N GLY A 9 7.19 -12.46 5.96
CA GLY A 9 7.72 -12.51 4.59
C GLY A 9 7.44 -11.23 3.81
N ASN A 10 6.62 -11.34 2.76
CA ASN A 10 6.20 -10.26 1.86
C ASN A 10 4.85 -9.61 2.25
N ALA A 11 4.36 -9.83 3.48
CA ALA A 11 3.11 -9.27 3.97
C ALA A 11 3.29 -8.44 5.25
N VAL A 12 2.47 -7.40 5.41
CA VAL A 12 2.40 -6.56 6.61
C VAL A 12 0.95 -6.35 7.02
N TRP A 13 0.62 -6.67 8.27
CA TRP A 13 -0.63 -6.24 8.89
C TRP A 13 -0.43 -4.87 9.55
N VAL A 14 -1.32 -3.93 9.27
CA VAL A 14 -1.31 -2.59 9.88
C VAL A 14 -2.67 -2.23 10.45
N ARG A 15 -2.66 -1.54 11.59
CA ARG A 15 -3.80 -0.76 12.08
C ARG A 15 -3.44 0.71 11.94
N ALA A 16 -4.21 1.44 11.15
CA ALA A 16 -3.85 2.79 10.73
C ALA A 16 -5.07 3.70 10.62
N ARG A 17 -4.81 5.01 10.66
CA ARG A 17 -5.83 6.02 10.35
C ARG A 17 -5.69 6.47 8.91
N VAL A 18 -6.74 6.30 8.11
CA VAL A 18 -6.73 6.70 6.69
C VAL A 18 -6.45 8.20 6.54
N ARG A 19 -5.77 8.57 5.47
CA ARG A 19 -5.50 9.95 5.11
C ARG A 19 -6.13 10.24 3.77
N ILE A 20 -7.17 11.06 3.77
CA ILE A 20 -7.86 11.49 2.56
C ILE A 20 -7.55 12.97 2.34
N TYR A 21 -6.95 13.26 1.19
CA TYR A 21 -6.63 14.61 0.74
C TYR A 21 -7.49 14.92 -0.48
N GLU A 22 -8.42 15.84 -0.31
CA GLU A 22 -9.18 16.40 -1.42
C GLU A 22 -8.45 17.62 -1.96
N SER A 23 -8.21 17.64 -3.27
CA SER A 23 -7.82 18.85 -3.98
C SER A 23 -8.79 19.09 -5.13
N SER A 24 -8.94 20.34 -5.54
CA SER A 24 -9.60 20.67 -6.79
C SER A 24 -8.57 21.00 -7.85
N ARG A 25 -8.76 20.43 -9.05
CA ARG A 25 -7.98 20.75 -10.23
C ARG A 25 -8.90 21.40 -11.24
N ARG A 26 -8.66 22.67 -11.53
CA ARG A 26 -9.34 23.39 -12.59
C ARG A 26 -8.64 23.12 -13.91
N VAL A 27 -9.38 22.61 -14.88
CA VAL A 27 -8.91 22.42 -16.26
C VAL A 27 -9.86 23.21 -17.15
N SER A 28 -9.36 24.32 -17.70
CA SER A 28 -10.18 25.32 -18.41
C SER A 28 -11.34 25.82 -17.51
N ASP A 29 -12.58 25.71 -17.96
CA ASP A 29 -13.78 26.14 -17.24
C ASP A 29 -14.39 25.09 -16.31
N ARG A 30 -13.80 23.89 -16.21
CA ARG A 30 -14.31 22.80 -15.37
C ARG A 30 -13.43 22.57 -14.15
N GLU A 31 -14.06 22.49 -12.99
CA GLU A 31 -13.40 22.12 -11.74
C GLU A 31 -13.63 20.63 -11.47
N TYR A 32 -12.53 19.89 -11.33
CA TYR A 32 -12.54 18.46 -11.02
C TYR A 32 -12.05 18.24 -9.60
N LYS A 33 -12.77 17.45 -8.81
CA LYS A 33 -12.28 16.98 -7.50
C LYS A 33 -11.29 15.83 -7.73
N VAL A 34 -10.11 15.95 -7.15
CA VAL A 34 -9.07 14.92 -7.12
C VAL A 34 -8.94 14.46 -5.69
N ILE A 35 -9.28 13.19 -5.45
CA ILE A 35 -9.16 12.57 -4.13
C ILE A 35 -7.88 11.74 -4.13
N ASN A 36 -6.90 12.15 -3.32
CA ASN A 36 -5.71 11.36 -3.03
C ASN A 36 -5.87 10.76 -1.64
N ALA A 37 -6.02 9.45 -1.54
CA ALA A 37 -6.18 8.78 -0.27
C ALA A 37 -5.15 7.67 -0.07
N TYR A 38 -4.75 7.48 1.18
CA TYR A 38 -3.72 6.53 1.56
C TYR A 38 -3.99 5.88 2.92
N ILE A 39 -3.56 4.63 3.04
CA ILE A 39 -3.35 3.96 4.33
C ILE A 39 -1.89 4.23 4.73
N PRO A 40 -1.62 5.03 5.76
CA PRO A 40 -0.26 5.32 6.18
C PRO A 40 0.44 4.05 6.67
N LEU A 41 1.68 3.88 6.23
CA LEU A 41 2.49 2.73 6.59
C LEU A 41 3.68 3.15 7.44
N PRO A 42 4.11 2.28 8.36
CA PRO A 42 5.31 2.50 9.14
C PRO A 42 6.53 2.46 8.22
N THR A 43 7.62 3.11 8.61
CA THR A 43 8.86 3.11 7.81
C THR A 43 9.53 1.75 7.72
N THR A 44 9.21 0.87 8.67
CA THR A 44 9.69 -0.51 8.78
C THR A 44 9.32 -1.36 7.57
N ILE A 45 8.27 -1.00 6.81
CA ILE A 45 7.88 -1.75 5.60
C ILE A 45 9.01 -1.88 4.57
N ARG A 46 9.97 -0.94 4.57
CA ARG A 46 11.09 -0.97 3.63
C ARG A 46 11.98 -2.19 3.85
N TYR A 47 12.07 -2.69 5.08
CA TYR A 47 12.84 -3.89 5.40
C TYR A 47 12.20 -5.16 4.81
N PHE A 48 10.91 -5.11 4.46
CA PHE A 48 10.17 -6.20 3.80
C PHE A 48 10.08 -5.99 2.28
N GLY A 49 10.93 -5.14 1.68
CA GLY A 49 10.99 -4.95 0.23
C GLY A 49 9.97 -3.97 -0.36
N PHE A 50 9.08 -3.38 0.44
CA PHE A 50 8.08 -2.41 -0.06
C PHE A 50 8.76 -1.10 -0.50
N ARG A 51 8.89 -0.91 -1.82
CA ARG A 51 9.49 0.27 -2.47
C ARG A 51 8.42 1.24 -2.99
N ASN A 52 8.81 2.48 -3.27
CA ASN A 52 7.90 3.43 -3.90
C ASN A 52 7.53 2.96 -5.30
N GLY A 53 6.23 2.84 -5.58
CA GLY A 53 5.70 2.28 -6.82
C GLY A 53 5.51 0.76 -6.80
N ALA A 54 5.83 0.07 -5.70
CA ALA A 54 5.64 -1.37 -5.61
C ALA A 54 4.16 -1.76 -5.66
N PRO A 55 3.77 -2.73 -6.51
CA PRO A 55 2.41 -3.23 -6.56
C PRO A 55 2.10 -4.06 -5.31
N VAL A 56 0.89 -3.92 -4.79
CA VAL A 56 0.45 -4.63 -3.58
C VAL A 56 -1.00 -5.07 -3.70
N LYS A 57 -1.32 -6.21 -3.10
CA LYS A 57 -2.70 -6.61 -2.79
C LYS A 57 -3.04 -6.19 -1.37
N ILE A 58 -4.20 -5.57 -1.19
CA ILE A 58 -4.62 -4.99 0.08
C ILE A 58 -5.98 -5.56 0.44
N TRP A 59 -6.08 -6.15 1.63
CA TRP A 59 -7.34 -6.46 2.28
C TRP A 59 -7.57 -5.42 3.35
N LEU A 60 -8.63 -4.63 3.20
CA LEU A 60 -9.00 -3.56 4.10
C LEU A 60 -10.24 -3.93 4.89
N PHE A 61 -10.19 -3.79 6.22
CA PHE A 61 -11.21 -4.19 7.16
C PHE A 61 -11.74 -2.98 7.93
N LYS A 62 -13.07 -2.83 8.00
CA LYS A 62 -13.77 -1.83 8.81
C LYS A 62 -15.17 -2.34 9.18
N ASP A 63 -15.54 -2.23 10.46
CA ASP A 63 -16.90 -2.56 10.96
C ASP A 63 -17.44 -3.92 10.48
N ASN A 64 -16.64 -4.99 10.62
CA ASN A 64 -16.92 -6.36 10.14
C ASN A 64 -17.13 -6.51 8.61
N ARG A 65 -16.88 -5.47 7.83
CA ARG A 65 -16.83 -5.53 6.36
C ARG A 65 -15.37 -5.56 5.91
N TYR A 66 -15.13 -6.20 4.78
CA TYR A 66 -13.81 -6.17 4.14
C TYR A 66 -13.93 -5.98 2.64
N ILE A 67 -12.87 -5.44 2.05
CA ILE A 67 -12.71 -5.34 0.61
C ILE A 67 -11.25 -5.64 0.25
N ALA A 68 -11.07 -6.45 -0.78
CA ALA A 68 -9.76 -6.72 -1.34
C ALA A 68 -9.59 -5.93 -2.64
N TYR A 69 -8.43 -5.31 -2.81
CA TYR A 69 -8.13 -4.53 -4.02
C TYR A 69 -6.63 -4.47 -4.30
N GLU A 70 -6.28 -4.18 -5.54
CA GLU A 70 -4.90 -3.93 -5.95
C GLU A 70 -4.56 -2.46 -5.80
N GLY A 71 -3.38 -2.18 -5.25
CA GLY A 71 -2.89 -0.85 -5.01
C GLY A 71 -1.40 -0.75 -5.26
N ASN A 72 -0.84 0.42 -4.94
CA ASN A 72 0.59 0.65 -5.00
C ASN A 72 1.07 1.34 -3.74
N ILE A 73 2.30 1.05 -3.36
CA ILE A 73 3.01 1.80 -2.34
C ILE A 73 3.42 3.17 -2.90
N ARG A 74 3.09 4.25 -2.19
CA ARG A 74 3.51 5.60 -2.53
C ARG A 74 4.14 6.30 -1.36
N ARG A 75 5.15 7.12 -1.64
CA ARG A 75 5.70 8.06 -0.67
C ARG A 75 4.72 9.23 -0.50
N ILE A 76 4.13 9.38 0.68
CA ILE A 76 3.21 10.47 1.04
C ILE A 76 4.01 11.72 1.48
N HIS A 77 5.09 11.51 2.24
CA HIS A 77 5.95 12.58 2.76
C HIS A 77 7.42 12.13 2.75
N LYS A 78 8.38 13.03 3.03
CA LYS A 78 9.83 12.74 3.02
C LYS A 78 10.21 11.41 3.68
N SER A 79 9.58 11.08 4.81
CA SER A 79 9.83 9.86 5.59
C SER A 79 8.65 8.89 5.67
N GLN A 80 7.49 9.18 5.07
CA GLN A 80 6.29 8.36 5.25
C GLN A 80 5.81 7.76 3.93
N TYR A 81 5.53 6.46 3.98
CA TYR A 81 4.89 5.71 2.90
C TYR A 81 3.42 5.50 3.21
N GLY A 82 2.65 5.21 2.18
CA GLY A 82 1.31 4.67 2.32
C GLY A 82 0.95 3.77 1.16
N ALA A 83 0.01 2.88 1.41
CA ALA A 83 -0.66 2.16 0.35
C ALA A 83 -1.78 3.05 -0.24
N SER A 84 -1.90 3.09 -1.56
CA SER A 84 -2.96 3.86 -2.22
C SER A 84 -4.34 3.33 -1.85
N LEU A 85 -5.29 4.24 -1.68
CA LEU A 85 -6.69 3.95 -1.39
C LEU A 85 -7.58 4.52 -2.52
N PRO A 86 -8.13 3.67 -3.41
CA PRO A 86 -8.99 4.12 -4.50
C PRO A 86 -10.30 4.73 -4.01
N THR A 87 -10.84 5.71 -4.75
CA THR A 87 -12.13 6.34 -4.43
C THR A 87 -13.26 5.34 -4.30
N THR A 88 -13.30 4.31 -5.15
CA THR A 88 -14.32 3.25 -5.09
C THR A 88 -14.28 2.50 -3.76
N VAL A 89 -13.10 2.28 -3.18
CA VAL A 89 -12.95 1.61 -1.87
C VAL A 89 -13.45 2.52 -0.74
N ILE A 90 -13.13 3.82 -0.81
CA ILE A 90 -13.60 4.84 0.13
C ILE A 90 -15.12 4.87 0.17
N GLU A 91 -15.76 4.94 -1.00
CA GLU A 91 -17.22 5.01 -1.15
C GLU A 91 -17.89 3.72 -0.67
N ASN A 92 -17.36 2.54 -1.02
CA ASN A 92 -17.95 1.26 -0.62
C ASN A 92 -17.93 1.03 0.90
N LEU A 93 -16.81 1.37 1.55
CA LEU A 93 -16.67 1.21 2.99
C LEU A 93 -17.21 2.41 3.79
N GLY A 94 -17.54 3.52 3.14
CA GLY A 94 -17.91 4.76 3.81
C GLY A 94 -16.78 5.24 4.71
N LEU A 95 -15.59 5.42 4.12
CA LEU A 95 -14.40 5.87 4.84
C LEU A 95 -14.34 7.39 4.88
N ASP A 96 -14.19 7.93 6.08
CA ASP A 96 -13.90 9.34 6.30
C ASP A 96 -12.42 9.56 6.66
N ASN A 97 -11.96 10.79 6.49
CA ASN A 97 -10.58 11.14 6.82
C ASN A 97 -10.31 10.90 8.31
N LYS A 98 -9.19 10.22 8.61
CA LYS A 98 -8.76 9.78 9.95
C LYS A 98 -9.53 8.62 10.55
N ASP A 99 -10.43 7.98 9.81
CA ASP A 99 -11.04 6.72 10.24
C ASP A 99 -9.98 5.67 10.53
N GLU A 100 -10.20 4.92 11.60
CA GLU A 100 -9.34 3.81 11.99
C GLU A 100 -9.74 2.55 11.24
N ILE A 101 -8.76 1.91 10.61
CA ILE A 101 -8.92 0.71 9.82
C ILE A 101 -7.85 -0.31 10.17
N GLU A 102 -8.10 -1.55 9.79
CA GLU A 102 -7.09 -2.61 9.78
C GLU A 102 -6.87 -3.04 8.33
N ALA A 103 -5.63 -3.27 7.94
CA ALA A 103 -5.29 -3.67 6.59
C ALA A 103 -4.18 -4.73 6.58
N LEU A 104 -4.37 -5.78 5.78
CA LEU A 104 -3.32 -6.69 5.39
C LEU A 104 -2.82 -6.27 4.01
N ILE A 105 -1.51 -6.03 3.90
CA ILE A 105 -0.87 -5.54 2.68
C ILE A 105 0.18 -6.54 2.27
N TYR A 106 0.00 -7.10 1.08
CA TYR A 106 0.84 -8.14 0.51
C TYR A 106 1.59 -7.59 -0.70
N LEU A 107 2.91 -7.68 -0.67
CA LEU A 107 3.79 -7.34 -1.78
C LEU A 107 3.74 -8.46 -2.81
N GLU A 108 3.29 -8.14 -4.02
CA GLU A 108 3.42 -9.05 -5.15
C GLU A 108 4.88 -9.03 -5.61
N LEU A 109 5.57 -10.15 -5.41
CA LEU A 109 6.89 -10.36 -5.99
C LEU A 109 6.65 -10.68 -7.47
N SER A 110 7.30 -9.93 -8.37
CA SER A 110 7.32 -10.31 -9.77
C SER A 110 8.12 -11.60 -9.92
N GLU A 111 7.62 -12.58 -10.68
CA GLU A 111 8.27 -13.87 -11.00
C GLU A 111 9.72 -13.75 -11.54
N LYS A 112 10.19 -12.53 -11.85
CA LYS A 112 11.55 -12.26 -12.30
C LYS A 112 12.62 -12.33 -11.21
N GLU A 113 12.28 -12.24 -9.92
CA GLU A 113 13.30 -12.33 -8.85
C GLU A 113 13.72 -13.77 -8.52
N GLU A 114 12.95 -14.80 -8.92
CA GLU A 114 13.33 -16.21 -8.71
C GLU A 114 14.41 -16.71 -9.69
N ALA A 115 14.65 -16.01 -10.81
CA ALA A 115 15.56 -16.46 -11.85
C ALA A 115 17.04 -16.11 -11.59
N GLU A 116 17.34 -15.19 -10.67
CA GLU A 116 18.72 -14.74 -10.41
C GLU A 116 19.45 -15.54 -9.30
N GLU A 117 18.78 -16.43 -8.56
CA GLU A 117 19.45 -17.27 -7.55
C GLU A 117 19.96 -18.63 -8.07
N THR A 118 19.77 -18.97 -9.35
CA THR A 118 20.13 -20.31 -9.88
C THR A 118 21.40 -20.41 -10.73
N ASP A 119 22.12 -19.33 -11.02
CA ASP A 119 23.24 -19.38 -12.01
C ASP A 119 24.65 -19.07 -11.47
N GLU A 120 24.86 -18.97 -10.15
CA GLU A 120 26.21 -18.90 -9.55
C GLU A 120 26.80 -20.27 -9.16
N GLY A 121 26.13 -21.38 -9.51
CA GLY A 121 26.50 -22.74 -9.09
C GLY A 121 27.26 -23.61 -10.10
N LYS A 122 27.50 -23.15 -11.34
CA LYS A 122 28.14 -23.97 -12.39
C LYS A 122 29.40 -23.33 -12.98
N GLN A 123 30.38 -23.03 -12.14
CA GLN A 123 31.78 -22.93 -12.55
C GLN A 123 32.70 -23.51 -11.48
N ALA A 124 32.74 -24.83 -11.33
CA ALA A 124 33.84 -25.52 -10.67
C ALA A 124 33.81 -27.05 -10.89
N SER A 125 33.70 -27.56 -12.11
CA SER A 125 34.17 -28.91 -12.44
C SER A 125 34.41 -29.05 -13.94
N GLU A 126 35.60 -29.55 -14.26
CA GLU A 126 36.14 -29.99 -15.57
C GLU A 126 36.92 -28.96 -16.40
#